data_AF-A0A2W5Y9Y1-F1
#
_entry.id   AF-A0A2W5Y9Y1-F1
#
_cell.length_a   1.000
_cell.length_b   1.000
_cell.length_c   1.000
_cell.angle_alpha   90.00
_cell.angle_beta   90.00
_cell.angle_gamma   90.00
#
_symmetry.space_group_name_H-M   'P 1'
#
loop_
_entity.id
_entity.type
_entity.pdbx_description
1 polymer ?
#
loop_
_entity_poly.entity_id
_entity_poly.type
_entity_poly.pdbx_seq_one_letter_code
_entity_poly.pdbx_strand_id
1 'polypeptide(L)'
;MTPERAEASGQCQLLESGALSEIGGFSRVRASTCEDVSLARELTAAGYAVGLFEGGGAATTRMYEGVGEAWRGMPRSLALRDRFWTWRDWPRLVGALLTQAPPLPLSLLTSRRPGALRSVNLALLVMPLGVLLGTRRAYASIRWTYWLSLLADIPAALTLTASALRRKHTWRGRRLVIDRRSFRLGPHRLSPRLGD
;
A
#
# COMPACT_ATOMS: atom_id res chain seq x y z
N MET A 1 6.60 -15.47 -6.27
CA MET A 1 5.87 -14.19 -6.38
C MET A 1 6.23 -13.56 -7.72
N THR A 2 5.30 -12.98 -8.48
CA THR A 2 5.67 -12.24 -9.70
C THR A 2 6.17 -10.84 -9.31
N PRO A 3 7.08 -10.20 -10.06
CA PRO A 3 7.55 -8.85 -9.73
C PRO A 3 6.39 -7.85 -9.56
N GLU A 4 5.35 -7.93 -10.38
CA GLU A 4 4.20 -7.02 -10.26
C GLU A 4 3.42 -7.13 -8.94
N ARG A 5 3.52 -8.28 -8.26
CA ARG A 5 2.90 -8.56 -6.97
C ARG A 5 3.83 -8.36 -5.79
N ALA A 6 5.11 -8.06 -6.04
CA ALA A 6 6.06 -7.74 -4.99
C ALA A 6 5.68 -6.41 -4.34
N GLU A 7 5.53 -6.45 -3.03
CA GLU A 7 5.25 -5.31 -2.16
C GLU A 7 6.29 -5.34 -1.03
N ALA A 8 6.67 -4.17 -0.54
CA ALA A 8 7.59 -4.02 0.58
C ALA A 8 7.24 -2.78 1.38
N SER A 9 7.71 -2.71 2.62
CA SER A 9 7.61 -1.53 3.48
C SER A 9 8.97 -0.89 3.62
N GLY A 10 9.07 0.42 3.40
CA GLY A 10 10.30 1.19 3.66
C GLY A 10 10.58 1.42 5.16
N GLN A 11 9.72 0.96 6.07
CA GLN A 11 9.92 1.14 7.51
C GLN A 11 11.06 0.27 8.06
N CYS A 12 11.17 -0.98 7.61
CA CYS A 12 12.18 -1.93 8.02
C CYS A 12 12.38 -2.96 6.92
N GLN A 13 13.62 -3.13 6.45
CA GLN A 13 13.98 -4.07 5.41
C GLN A 13 15.26 -4.81 5.81
N LEU A 14 15.26 -6.12 5.60
CA LEU A 14 16.45 -6.95 5.71
C LEU A 14 16.79 -7.46 4.32
N LEU A 15 18.01 -7.17 3.88
CA LEU A 15 18.48 -7.42 2.53
C LEU A 15 19.82 -8.15 2.61
N GLU A 16 19.97 -9.18 1.78
CA GLU A 16 21.26 -9.83 1.60
C GLU A 16 22.18 -8.92 0.78
N SER A 17 23.40 -8.68 1.27
CA SER A 17 24.34 -7.76 0.62
C SER A 17 24.74 -8.23 -0.78
N GLY A 18 24.85 -9.55 -1.01
CA GLY A 18 25.16 -10.14 -2.32
C GLY A 18 24.05 -9.86 -3.33
N ALA A 19 22.81 -10.19 -2.96
CA ALA A 19 21.62 -9.92 -3.77
C ALA A 19 21.46 -8.43 -4.11
N LEU A 20 21.68 -7.55 -3.12
CA LEU A 20 21.60 -6.11 -3.33
C LEU A 20 22.68 -5.61 -4.31
N SER A 21 23.90 -6.15 -4.21
CA SER A 21 25.00 -5.80 -5.09
C SER A 21 24.76 -6.27 -6.53
N GLU A 22 24.22 -7.48 -6.71
CA GLU A 22 23.93 -8.06 -8.03
C GLU A 22 22.95 -7.21 -8.83
N ILE A 23 21.92 -6.66 -8.18
CA ILE A 23 20.96 -5.79 -8.86
C ILE A 23 21.49 -4.35 -9.07
N GLY A 24 22.71 -4.03 -8.62
CA GLY A 24 23.29 -2.69 -8.71
C GLY A 24 22.88 -1.74 -7.58
N GLY A 25 22.39 -2.29 -6.47
CA GLY A 25 22.00 -1.57 -5.27
C GLY A 25 20.90 -0.53 -5.50
N PHE A 26 20.91 0.51 -4.66
CA PHE A 26 19.93 1.60 -4.72
C PHE A 26 20.07 2.50 -5.96
N SER A 27 21.20 2.44 -6.67
CA SER A 27 21.42 3.21 -7.91
C SER A 27 20.35 2.92 -8.96
N ARG A 28 19.85 1.68 -9.01
CA ARG A 28 18.85 1.22 -9.97
C ARG A 28 17.44 1.75 -9.68
N VAL A 29 17.15 2.06 -8.43
CA VAL A 29 15.85 2.54 -7.96
C VAL A 29 15.87 4.01 -7.55
N ARG A 30 16.98 4.74 -7.76
CA ARG A 30 17.15 6.14 -7.33
C ARG A 30 16.08 7.12 -7.84
N ALA A 31 15.46 6.81 -8.97
CA ALA A 31 14.43 7.64 -9.61
C ALA A 31 13.01 7.21 -9.20
N SER A 32 12.88 6.13 -8.43
CA SER A 32 11.61 5.61 -7.94
C SER A 32 11.06 6.50 -6.82
N THR A 33 9.74 6.69 -6.82
CA THR A 33 9.03 7.34 -5.72
C THR A 33 8.64 6.37 -4.60
N CYS A 34 8.63 5.07 -4.90
CA CYS A 34 8.45 3.93 -3.99
C CYS A 34 9.67 3.00 -4.08
N GLU A 35 10.83 3.52 -3.67
CA GLU A 35 12.12 2.83 -3.73
C GLU A 35 12.08 1.44 -3.09
N ASP A 36 11.37 1.32 -1.96
CA ASP A 36 11.14 0.08 -1.24
C ASP A 36 10.47 -1.01 -2.10
N VAL A 37 9.33 -0.68 -2.70
CA VAL A 37 8.59 -1.59 -3.58
C VAL A 37 9.39 -1.88 -4.84
N SER A 38 10.02 -0.87 -5.43
CA SER A 38 10.79 -1.05 -6.66
C SER A 38 12.04 -1.90 -6.45
N LEU A 39 12.69 -1.79 -5.28
CA LEU A 39 13.79 -2.68 -4.90
C LEU A 39 13.32 -4.13 -4.78
N ALA A 40 12.19 -4.36 -4.10
CA ALA A 40 11.57 -5.68 -3.99
C ALA A 40 11.23 -6.29 -5.36
N ARG A 41 10.81 -5.46 -6.32
CA ARG A 41 10.53 -5.89 -7.69
C ARG A 41 11.78 -6.29 -8.45
N GLU A 42 12.84 -5.50 -8.37
CA GLU A 42 14.12 -5.82 -9.01
C GLU A 42 14.72 -7.12 -8.43
N LEU A 43 14.68 -7.31 -7.11
CA LEU A 43 15.09 -8.55 -6.46
C LEU A 43 14.26 -9.75 -6.94
N THR A 44 12.93 -9.60 -6.96
CA THR A 44 12.03 -10.66 -7.44
C THR A 44 12.29 -10.98 -8.92
N ALA A 45 12.56 -9.96 -9.75
CA ALA A 45 12.86 -10.14 -11.17
C ALA A 45 14.22 -10.84 -11.40
N ALA A 46 15.20 -10.59 -10.52
CA ALA A 46 16.47 -11.30 -10.47
C ALA A 46 16.36 -12.75 -9.94
N GLY A 47 15.17 -13.19 -9.53
CA GLY A 47 14.91 -14.55 -9.05
C GLY A 47 15.11 -14.75 -7.55
N TYR A 48 15.31 -13.67 -6.79
CA TYR A 48 15.38 -13.74 -5.33
C TYR A 48 13.98 -13.89 -4.71
N ALA A 49 13.92 -14.63 -3.60
CA ALA A 49 12.71 -14.73 -2.80
C ALA A 49 12.54 -13.45 -1.98
N VAL A 50 11.44 -12.74 -2.21
CA VAL A 50 11.06 -11.55 -1.43
C VAL A 50 9.76 -11.86 -0.70
N GLY A 51 9.69 -11.46 0.57
CA GLY A 51 8.52 -11.66 1.42
C GLY A 51 8.33 -10.52 2.41
N LEU A 52 7.07 -10.31 2.82
CA LEU A 52 6.72 -9.43 3.92
C LEU A 52 6.36 -10.29 5.13
N PHE A 53 7.05 -10.05 6.24
CA PHE A 53 6.92 -10.84 7.46
C PHE A 53 6.43 -9.97 8.61
N GLU A 54 5.62 -10.54 9.50
CA GLU A 54 5.25 -9.88 10.74
C GLU A 54 6.47 -9.91 11.69
N GLY A 55 7.00 -8.73 11.99
CA GLY A 55 8.25 -8.61 12.76
C GLY A 55 8.14 -8.95 14.26
N GLY A 56 6.96 -9.30 14.78
CA GLY A 56 6.78 -9.74 16.17
C GLY A 56 7.28 -8.75 17.25
N GLY A 57 7.34 -7.45 16.93
CA GLY A 57 7.91 -6.43 17.83
C GLY A 57 9.41 -6.16 17.67
N ALA A 58 10.09 -6.79 16.69
CA ALA A 58 11.52 -6.60 16.43
C ALA A 58 11.93 -5.15 16.13
N ALA A 59 11.00 -4.33 15.62
CA ALA A 59 11.22 -2.91 15.39
C ALA A 59 9.93 -2.11 15.59
N THR A 60 10.06 -0.91 16.14
CA THR A 60 8.98 0.08 16.21
C THR A 60 9.41 1.34 15.49
N THR A 61 8.54 1.89 14.65
CA THR A 61 8.84 3.14 13.91
C THR A 61 7.84 4.22 14.31
N ARG A 62 8.36 5.41 14.65
CA ARG A 62 7.54 6.62 14.76
C ARG A 62 7.45 7.24 13.38
N MET A 63 6.52 6.75 12.56
CA MET A 63 6.38 7.20 11.17
C MET A 63 5.75 8.59 11.07
N TYR A 64 4.83 8.93 11.97
CA TYR A 64 4.10 10.20 12.01
C TYR A 64 3.95 10.68 13.47
N GLU A 65 4.04 11.98 13.69
CA GLU A 65 3.86 12.62 15.00
C GLU A 65 2.37 12.80 15.36
N GLY A 66 1.47 12.77 14.37
CA GLY A 66 0.03 12.87 14.63
C GLY A 66 -0.87 12.70 13.42
N VAL A 67 -2.18 12.83 13.64
CA VAL A 67 -3.23 12.58 12.64
C VAL A 67 -3.05 13.46 11.41
N GLY A 68 -2.72 14.74 11.57
CA GLY A 68 -2.54 15.65 10.43
C GLY A 68 -1.35 15.27 9.54
N GLU A 69 -0.27 14.78 10.13
CA GLU A 69 0.88 14.30 9.37
C GLU A 69 0.58 12.96 8.68
N ALA A 70 -0.07 12.03 9.40
CA ALA A 70 -0.54 10.77 8.83
C ALA A 70 -1.51 11.01 7.67
N TRP A 71 -2.45 11.97 7.81
CA TRP A 71 -3.41 12.32 6.76
C TRP A 71 -2.75 12.91 5.51
N ARG A 72 -1.74 13.78 5.68
CA ARG A 72 -0.97 14.33 4.55
C ARG A 72 -0.05 13.28 3.92
N GLY A 73 0.46 12.35 4.72
CA GLY A 73 1.31 11.25 4.27
C GLY A 73 0.54 10.13 3.58
N MET A 74 -0.71 9.86 3.96
CA MET A 74 -1.48 8.70 3.50
C MET A 74 -1.68 8.63 1.98
N PRO A 75 -2.02 9.73 1.26
CA PRO A 75 -2.19 9.68 -0.18
C PRO A 75 -0.92 9.33 -0.94
N ARG A 76 0.25 9.44 -0.30
CA ARG A 76 1.56 9.08 -0.87
C ARG A 76 1.60 7.63 -1.31
N SER A 77 1.17 6.69 -0.47
CA SER A 77 1.38 5.25 -0.71
C SER A 77 0.61 4.73 -1.94
N LEU A 78 -0.50 5.39 -2.29
CA LEU A 78 -1.30 5.06 -3.47
C LEU A 78 -0.96 5.95 -4.68
N ALA A 79 -0.74 7.24 -4.48
CA ALA A 79 -0.45 8.17 -5.57
C ALA A 79 0.99 8.11 -6.09
N LEU A 80 1.92 7.54 -5.32
CA LEU A 80 3.34 7.42 -5.70
C LEU A 80 3.77 6.02 -6.11
N ARG A 81 2.84 5.11 -6.37
CA ARG A 81 3.23 3.93 -7.15
C ARG A 81 3.88 4.43 -8.44
N ASP A 82 5.06 3.91 -8.78
CA ASP A 82 5.84 4.28 -9.98
C ASP A 82 5.08 4.05 -11.31
N ARG A 83 3.80 3.68 -11.25
CA ARG A 83 2.88 3.51 -12.36
C ARG A 83 1.72 4.49 -12.16
N PHE A 84 1.53 5.39 -13.12
CA PHE A 84 0.35 6.25 -13.15
C PHE A 84 -0.95 5.44 -13.11
N TRP A 85 -1.96 5.97 -12.43
CA TRP A 85 -3.32 5.43 -12.49
C TRP A 85 -3.77 5.39 -13.95
N THR A 86 -4.08 4.20 -14.45
CA THR A 86 -4.63 4.02 -15.80
C THR A 86 -6.13 3.78 -15.71
N TRP A 87 -6.82 3.82 -16.85
CA TRP A 87 -8.24 3.46 -16.89
C TRP A 87 -8.49 2.06 -16.31
N ARG A 88 -7.52 1.14 -16.43
CA ARG A 88 -7.61 -0.25 -15.94
C ARG A 88 -7.60 -0.37 -14.42
N ASP A 89 -7.20 0.68 -13.72
CA ASP A 89 -7.14 0.72 -12.27
C ASP A 89 -8.42 1.30 -11.65
N TRP A 90 -9.32 1.89 -12.45
CA TRP A 90 -10.62 2.41 -11.99
C TRP A 90 -11.50 1.36 -11.29
N PRO A 91 -11.62 0.11 -11.78
CA PRO A 91 -12.39 -0.91 -11.09
C PRO A 91 -11.90 -1.18 -9.67
N ARG A 92 -10.59 -1.03 -9.42
CA ARG A 92 -9.99 -1.18 -8.08
C ARG A 92 -10.36 -0.02 -7.16
N LEU A 93 -10.35 1.23 -7.66
CA LEU A 93 -10.84 2.39 -6.90
C LEU A 93 -12.31 2.26 -6.56
N VAL A 94 -13.13 1.94 -7.57
CA VAL A 94 -14.58 1.82 -7.41
C VAL A 94 -14.89 0.68 -6.45
N GLY A 95 -14.23 -0.46 -6.59
CA GLY A 95 -14.36 -1.58 -5.65
C GLY A 95 -13.98 -1.18 -4.23
N ALA A 96 -12.86 -0.47 -4.03
CA ALA A 96 -12.47 0.03 -2.71
C ALA A 96 -13.50 1.02 -2.14
N LEU A 97 -13.98 1.98 -2.94
CA LEU A 97 -14.98 2.96 -2.52
C LEU A 97 -16.31 2.29 -2.15
N LEU A 98 -16.78 1.34 -2.96
CA LEU A 98 -18.03 0.61 -2.76
C LEU A 98 -17.97 -0.38 -1.59
N THR A 99 -16.79 -0.86 -1.21
CA THR A 99 -16.63 -1.76 -0.06
C THR A 99 -16.35 -1.01 1.23
N GLN A 100 -15.71 0.16 1.18
CA GLN A 100 -15.28 0.90 2.38
C GLN A 100 -16.24 2.01 2.80
N ALA A 101 -16.89 2.72 1.87
CA ALA A 101 -17.69 3.90 2.19
C ALA A 101 -19.18 3.63 2.50
N PRO A 102 -19.90 2.75 1.77
CA PRO A 102 -21.33 2.59 1.96
C PRO A 102 -21.83 1.60 3.04
N PRO A 103 -21.06 0.63 3.60
CA PRO A 103 -21.65 -0.37 4.50
C PRO A 103 -22.33 0.23 5.72
N LEU A 104 -21.75 1.25 6.34
CA LEU A 104 -22.31 1.92 7.52
C LEU A 104 -23.63 2.68 7.22
N PRO A 105 -23.66 3.66 6.30
CA PRO A 105 -24.89 4.40 6.02
C PRO A 105 -25.98 3.50 5.42
N LEU A 106 -25.63 2.54 4.55
CA LEU A 106 -26.62 1.63 3.97
C LEU A 106 -27.16 0.64 5.01
N SER A 107 -26.35 0.16 5.96
CA SER A 107 -26.85 -0.70 7.04
C SER A 107 -27.84 0.02 7.95
N LEU A 108 -27.62 1.31 8.21
CA LEU A 108 -28.55 2.14 8.99
C LEU A 108 -29.88 2.36 8.23
N LEU A 109 -29.80 2.72 6.95
CA LEU A 109 -30.97 2.98 6.09
C LEU A 109 -31.78 1.72 5.77
N THR A 110 -31.11 0.56 5.67
CA THR A 110 -31.75 -0.74 5.38
C THR A 110 -32.05 -1.55 6.64
N SER A 111 -31.80 -1.02 7.84
CA SER A 111 -31.97 -1.71 9.12
C SER A 111 -33.36 -2.31 9.33
N ARG A 112 -34.39 -1.69 8.76
CA ARG A 112 -35.80 -2.12 8.84
C ARG A 112 -36.27 -3.03 7.69
N ARG A 113 -35.40 -3.33 6.71
CA ARG A 113 -35.72 -4.13 5.53
C ARG A 113 -35.00 -5.49 5.63
N PRO A 114 -35.71 -6.62 5.81
CA PRO A 114 -35.09 -7.93 5.66
C PRO A 114 -34.81 -8.21 4.18
N GLY A 115 -33.67 -8.85 3.88
CA GLY A 115 -33.31 -9.24 2.51
C GLY A 115 -31.82 -9.43 2.28
N ALA A 116 -31.46 -10.04 1.15
CA ALA A 116 -30.08 -10.35 0.78
C ALA A 116 -29.15 -9.13 0.81
N LEU A 117 -29.65 -7.94 0.44
CA LEU A 117 -28.89 -6.69 0.45
C LEU A 117 -28.41 -6.32 1.86
N ARG A 118 -29.25 -6.55 2.90
CA ARG A 118 -28.88 -6.31 4.29
C ARG A 118 -27.80 -7.29 4.76
N SER A 119 -27.92 -8.56 4.38
CA SER A 119 -26.92 -9.59 4.73
C SER A 119 -25.56 -9.28 4.10
N VAL A 120 -25.54 -8.84 2.84
CA VAL A 120 -24.32 -8.40 2.15
C VAL A 120 -23.71 -7.18 2.84
N ASN A 121 -24.51 -6.15 3.17
CA ASN A 121 -24.02 -4.96 3.87
C ASN A 121 -23.45 -5.30 5.26
N LEU A 122 -24.10 -6.19 6.01
CA LEU A 122 -23.61 -6.63 7.32
C LEU A 122 -22.29 -7.39 7.19
N ALA A 123 -22.18 -8.28 6.20
CA ALA A 123 -20.93 -9.01 5.93
C ALA A 123 -19.78 -8.05 5.57
N LEU A 124 -20.06 -7.03 4.76
CA LEU A 124 -19.09 -5.98 4.41
C LEU A 124 -18.68 -5.14 5.62
N LEU A 125 -19.55 -4.96 6.63
CA LEU A 125 -19.24 -4.24 7.85
C LEU A 125 -18.43 -5.08 8.86
N VAL A 126 -18.67 -6.39 8.89
CA VAL A 126 -17.91 -7.33 9.74
C VAL A 126 -16.47 -7.50 9.26
N MET A 127 -16.20 -7.41 7.96
CA MET A 127 -14.85 -7.58 7.42
C MET A 127 -13.83 -6.57 7.99
N PRO A 128 -14.06 -5.23 7.94
CA PRO A 128 -13.16 -4.26 8.57
C PRO A 128 -12.99 -4.46 10.08
N LEU A 129 -14.04 -4.88 10.79
CA LEU A 129 -13.94 -5.24 12.21
C LEU A 129 -12.98 -6.42 12.42
N GLY A 130 -13.05 -7.45 11.56
CA GLY A 130 -12.09 -8.55 11.55
C GLY A 130 -10.65 -8.09 11.30
N VAL A 131 -10.44 -7.15 10.37
CA VAL A 131 -9.12 -6.55 10.11
C VAL A 131 -8.62 -5.77 11.33
N LEU A 132 -9.47 -5.02 12.01
CA LEU A 132 -9.09 -4.32 13.24
C LEU A 132 -8.75 -5.30 14.37
N LEU A 133 -9.53 -6.36 14.53
CA LEU A 133 -9.21 -7.40 15.51
C LEU A 133 -7.90 -8.12 15.19
N GLY A 134 -7.62 -8.39 13.92
CA GLY A 134 -6.38 -9.03 13.48
C GLY A 134 -5.15 -8.12 13.64
N THR A 135 -5.28 -6.85 13.26
CA THR A 135 -4.17 -5.88 13.32
C THR A 135 -3.95 -5.29 14.70
N ARG A 136 -4.84 -5.52 15.66
CA ARG A 136 -4.72 -5.05 17.05
C ARG A 136 -3.35 -5.37 17.66
N ARG A 137 -2.79 -6.55 17.38
CA ARG A 137 -1.50 -6.99 17.95
C ARG A 137 -0.31 -6.21 17.40
N ALA A 138 -0.46 -5.56 16.24
CA ALA A 138 0.59 -4.74 15.63
C ALA A 138 0.75 -3.36 16.32
N TYR A 139 -0.20 -2.96 17.16
CA TYR A 139 -0.15 -1.69 17.89
C TYR A 139 0.30 -1.91 19.34
N ALA A 140 1.32 -1.17 19.77
CA ALA A 140 1.83 -1.23 21.15
C ALA A 140 0.77 -0.84 22.19
N SER A 141 -0.15 0.07 21.84
CA SER A 141 -1.27 0.47 22.69
C SER A 141 -2.51 0.75 21.86
N ILE A 142 -3.65 0.15 22.22
CA ILE A 142 -4.94 0.46 21.60
C ILE A 142 -5.64 1.56 22.38
N ARG A 143 -5.90 2.66 21.68
CA ARG A 143 -6.73 3.77 22.16
C ARG A 143 -8.13 3.60 21.59
N TRP A 144 -9.14 4.19 22.23
CA TRP A 144 -10.52 4.16 21.72
C TRP A 144 -10.63 4.74 20.30
N THR A 145 -9.76 5.69 19.94
CA THR A 145 -9.66 6.28 18.59
C THR A 145 -9.29 5.27 17.52
N TYR A 146 -8.71 4.12 17.88
CA TYR A 146 -8.45 3.01 16.96
C TYR A 146 -9.74 2.53 16.29
N TRP A 147 -10.81 2.40 17.07
CA TRP A 147 -12.11 1.94 16.57
C TRP A 147 -12.83 2.98 15.72
N LEU A 148 -12.46 4.26 15.84
CA LEU A 148 -12.96 5.30 14.96
C LEU A 148 -12.40 5.21 13.53
N SER A 149 -11.42 4.34 13.26
CA SER A 149 -10.87 4.19 11.91
C SER A 149 -11.93 3.79 10.88
N LEU A 150 -12.97 3.06 11.30
CA LEU A 150 -14.14 2.71 10.47
C LEU A 150 -14.85 3.94 9.89
N LEU A 151 -14.86 5.05 10.63
CA LEU A 151 -15.42 6.31 10.14
C LEU A 151 -14.42 7.07 9.27
N ALA A 152 -13.12 6.84 9.47
CA ALA A 152 -12.05 7.45 8.69
C ALA A 152 -11.93 6.84 7.28
N ASP A 153 -12.48 5.66 7.03
CA ASP A 153 -12.45 4.99 5.73
C ASP A 153 -13.11 5.82 4.62
N ILE A 154 -14.24 6.49 4.91
CA ILE A 154 -14.93 7.38 3.95
C ILE A 154 -14.04 8.56 3.52
N PRO A 155 -13.58 9.44 4.44
CA PRO A 155 -12.75 10.56 4.06
C PRO A 155 -11.39 10.09 3.52
N ALA A 156 -10.88 8.92 3.93
CA ALA A 156 -9.67 8.34 3.36
C ALA A 156 -9.88 7.96 1.89
N ALA A 157 -10.94 7.24 1.56
CA ALA A 157 -11.28 6.87 0.19
C ALA A 157 -11.47 8.09 -0.71
N LEU A 158 -12.14 9.14 -0.22
CA LEU A 158 -12.29 10.41 -0.95
C LEU A 158 -10.94 11.11 -1.17
N THR A 159 -10.10 11.18 -0.14
CA THR A 159 -8.77 11.82 -0.23
C THR A 159 -7.85 11.05 -1.18
N LEU A 160 -7.90 9.72 -1.14
CA LEU A 160 -7.16 8.84 -2.04
C LEU A 160 -7.62 9.02 -3.49
N THR A 161 -8.93 9.06 -3.73
CA THR A 161 -9.50 9.31 -5.06
C THR A 161 -9.11 10.69 -5.57
N ALA A 162 -9.26 11.73 -4.75
CA ALA A 162 -8.86 13.08 -5.11
C ALA A 162 -7.35 13.19 -5.38
N SER A 163 -6.52 12.45 -4.64
CA SER A 163 -5.08 12.40 -4.87
C SER A 163 -4.73 11.62 -6.15
N ALA A 164 -5.40 10.51 -6.44
CA ALA A 164 -5.20 9.75 -7.68
C ALA A 164 -5.54 10.56 -8.93
N LEU A 165 -6.50 11.49 -8.83
CA LEU A 165 -6.86 12.42 -9.90
C LEU A 165 -5.90 13.61 -10.03
N ARG A 166 -5.11 13.92 -8.98
CA ARG A 166 -4.10 14.98 -9.03
C ARG A 166 -2.91 14.49 -9.84
N ARG A 167 -2.44 15.35 -10.76
CA ARG A 167 -1.30 15.05 -11.66
C ARG A 167 0.04 15.56 -11.13
N LYS A 168 0.02 16.38 -10.08
CA LYS A 168 1.20 17.02 -9.49
C LYS A 168 1.20 16.73 -8.00
N HIS A 169 2.27 16.12 -7.52
CA HIS A 169 2.49 15.84 -6.11
C HIS A 169 3.72 16.58 -5.61
N THR A 170 3.61 17.19 -4.44
CA THR A 170 4.74 17.78 -3.72
C THR A 170 4.97 17.00 -2.45
N TRP A 171 6.22 16.64 -2.19
CA TRP A 171 6.63 15.86 -1.03
C TRP A 171 7.91 16.45 -0.43
N ARG A 172 7.86 16.84 0.85
CA ARG A 172 8.98 17.50 1.55
C ARG A 172 9.64 18.63 0.74
N GLY A 173 8.80 19.47 0.12
CA GLY A 173 9.24 20.58 -0.74
C GLY A 173 9.68 20.20 -2.16
N ARG A 174 9.79 18.90 -2.48
CA ARG A 174 10.17 18.41 -3.81
C ARG A 174 8.93 18.10 -4.64
N ARG A 175 8.91 18.54 -5.90
CA ARG A 175 7.87 18.15 -6.85
C ARG A 175 8.22 16.76 -7.40
N LEU A 176 7.33 15.81 -7.20
CA LEU A 176 7.48 14.46 -7.74
C LEU A 176 6.95 14.46 -9.17
N VAL A 177 7.84 14.24 -10.12
CA VAL A 177 7.51 14.02 -11.53
C VAL A 177 7.59 12.53 -11.75
N ILE A 178 6.43 11.88 -11.86
CA ILE A 178 6.37 10.46 -12.23
C ILE A 178 6.69 10.41 -13.73
N ASP A 179 7.86 9.90 -14.10
CA ASP A 179 8.20 9.69 -15.51
C ASP A 179 7.59 8.36 -16.00
N ARG A 180 6.94 8.38 -17.17
CA ARG A 180 6.40 7.16 -17.79
C ARG A 180 7.49 6.22 -18.32
N ARG A 181 8.72 6.70 -18.49
CA ARG A 181 9.80 5.97 -19.16
C ARG A 181 10.77 5.27 -18.21
N SER A 182 10.75 5.59 -16.92
CA SER A 182 11.81 5.21 -15.98
C SER A 182 11.74 3.77 -15.46
N PHE A 183 10.70 3.00 -15.76
CA PHE A 183 10.59 1.61 -15.29
C PHE A 183 10.16 0.65 -16.42
N ARG A 184 11.00 0.53 -17.45
CA ARG A 184 11.07 -0.74 -18.19
C ARG A 184 12.04 -1.62 -17.43
N LEU A 185 11.53 -2.68 -16.79
CA LEU A 185 12.34 -3.82 -16.36
C LEU A 185 13.17 -4.23 -17.59
N GLY A 186 14.46 -3.89 -17.57
CA GLY A 186 15.37 -4.28 -18.65
C GLY A 186 15.44 -5.82 -18.69
N PRO A 187 15.61 -6.42 -19.87
CA PRO A 187 15.74 -7.87 -19.96
C PRO A 187 16.89 -8.31 -19.06
N HIS A 188 16.59 -9.16 -18.08
CA HIS A 188 17.57 -9.83 -17.24
C HIS A 188 18.52 -10.61 -18.13
N ARG A 189 19.76 -10.11 -18.32
CA ARG A 189 20.88 -10.99 -18.62
C ARG A 189 21.34 -11.57 -17.30
N LEU A 190 20.69 -12.66 -16.90
CA LEU A 190 21.25 -13.56 -15.90
C LEU A 190 22.52 -14.14 -16.52
N SER A 191 23.68 -13.77 -16.00
CA SER A 191 24.87 -14.60 -16.15
C SER A 191 24.54 -15.98 -15.54
N PRO A 192 24.81 -17.08 -16.25
CA PRO A 192 24.48 -18.41 -15.74
C PRO A 192 25.21 -18.60 -14.42
N ARG A 193 24.47 -19.10 -13.42
CA ARG A 193 25.06 -19.60 -12.17
C ARG A 193 26.11 -20.62 -12.56
N LEU A 194 27.38 -20.24 -12.46
CA LEU A 194 28.47 -21.19 -12.29
C LEU A 194 28.20 -21.83 -10.93
N GLY A 195 27.84 -23.11 -10.97
CA GLY A 195 27.79 -23.92 -9.77
C GLY A 195 29.17 -23.96 -9.13
N ASP A 196 29.15 -24.06 -7.80
CA ASP A 196 29.88 -25.05 -7.02
C ASP A 196 29.11 -25.27 -5.71
#